data_AF-A0A1I0QK28-F1
#
_entry.id   AF-A0A1I0QK28-F1
#
_cell.length_a   1.000
_cell.length_b   1.000
_cell.length_c   1.000
_cell.angle_alpha   90.00
_cell.angle_beta   90.00
_cell.angle_gamma   90.00
#
_symmetry.space_group_name_H-M   'P 1'
#
loop_
_entity.id
_entity.type
_entity.pdbx_description
1 polymer ?
#
loop_
_entity_poly.entity_id
_entity_poly.type
_entity_poly.pdbx_seq_one_letter_code
_entity_poly.pdbx_strand_id
1 'polypeptide(L)'
;MPALNKPLTILLIICTSFGAYCQKAAPILIAPVIIDTVEVKQTSTVTRMLWLNDTITIGTLVEPIEIDTAELLKMKKAFKDDSPINDKEIAELKANIKTGAQNCYSYALEKYFAHHSSFNQTLFSQTTGIDRPSAEAILSKYFSSIDSFSTDSKQDLKKQLPNNVLVGFVNKENWTTHLVYYNEGVFYSKNGVFKPIEFKSLKKFLKESYIYTQQIVLYRIDEDKVKDYIQKDNF
;
A
#
# COMPACT_ATOMS: atom_id res chain seq x y z
N MET A 1 49.37 -8.80 72.94
CA MET A 1 48.42 -9.22 71.90
C MET A 1 47.04 -9.33 72.54
N PRO A 2 46.14 -8.41 72.23
CA PRO A 2 44.92 -8.79 71.52
C PRO A 2 44.54 -7.80 70.39
N ALA A 3 43.71 -8.30 69.48
CA ALA A 3 43.17 -7.61 68.31
C ALA A 3 42.10 -6.58 68.69
N LEU A 4 42.01 -5.49 67.91
CA LEU A 4 40.89 -4.54 67.98
C LEU A 4 40.34 -4.24 66.58
N ASN A 5 39.02 -4.36 66.52
CA ASN A 5 38.14 -4.40 65.35
C ASN A 5 38.22 -3.16 64.44
N LYS A 6 38.12 -3.38 63.13
CA LYS A 6 37.69 -2.36 62.16
C LYS A 6 36.20 -2.54 61.85
N PRO A 7 35.40 -1.47 61.76
CA PRO A 7 34.01 -1.57 61.37
C PRO A 7 33.89 -1.79 59.84
N LEU A 8 32.97 -2.67 59.47
CA LEU A 8 32.58 -2.98 58.11
C LEU A 8 31.60 -1.90 57.62
N THR A 9 32.05 -1.02 56.73
CA THR A 9 31.18 -0.05 56.05
C THR A 9 30.38 -0.78 54.98
N ILE A 10 29.08 -1.00 55.21
CA ILE A 10 28.15 -1.54 54.21
C ILE A 10 27.68 -0.38 53.32
N LEU A 11 28.15 -0.38 52.07
CA LEU A 11 27.68 0.53 51.03
C LEU A 11 26.37 -0.03 50.45
N LEU A 12 25.24 0.57 50.83
CA LEU A 12 23.92 0.22 50.29
C LEU A 12 23.75 0.87 48.91
N ILE A 13 24.01 0.10 47.85
CA ILE A 13 23.73 0.54 46.47
C ILE A 13 22.23 0.36 46.23
N ILE A 14 21.49 1.47 46.28
CA ILE A 14 20.09 1.52 45.86
C ILE A 14 20.09 1.53 44.32
N CYS A 15 20.02 0.35 43.71
CA CYS A 15 19.69 0.21 42.29
C CYS A 15 18.20 0.51 42.11
N THR A 16 17.84 1.77 41.91
CA THR A 16 16.54 2.11 41.32
C THR A 16 16.58 1.75 39.85
N SER A 17 16.23 0.51 39.54
CA SER A 17 15.80 0.09 38.22
C SER A 17 14.52 0.84 37.87
N PHE A 18 14.66 2.04 37.31
CA PHE A 18 13.65 2.61 36.44
C PHE A 18 13.53 1.70 35.22
N GLY A 19 12.80 0.60 35.39
CA GLY A 19 12.20 -0.12 34.28
C GLY A 19 11.27 0.85 33.59
N ALA A 20 11.77 1.55 32.58
CA ALA A 20 10.93 2.20 31.60
C ALA A 20 10.09 1.09 30.98
N TYR A 21 8.87 0.91 31.50
CA TYR A 21 7.84 0.13 30.85
C TYR A 21 7.51 0.87 29.54
N CYS A 22 8.30 0.57 28.52
CA CYS A 22 7.96 0.91 27.16
C CYS A 22 6.83 -0.05 26.77
N GLN A 23 5.61 0.25 27.24
CA GLN A 23 4.40 -0.37 26.71
C GLN A 23 4.35 0.04 25.24
N LYS A 24 4.85 -0.83 24.36
CA LYS A 24 4.53 -0.73 22.93
C LYS A 24 3.02 -0.85 22.84
N ALA A 25 2.37 0.25 22.45
CA ALA A 25 0.95 0.24 22.18
C ALA A 25 0.64 -0.87 21.16
N ALA A 26 -0.45 -1.60 21.38
CA ALA A 26 -0.92 -2.58 20.41
C ALA A 26 -1.20 -1.86 19.07
N PRO A 27 -0.91 -2.49 17.93
CA PRO A 27 -1.22 -1.91 16.64
C PRO A 27 -2.72 -1.68 16.51
N ILE A 28 -3.07 -0.57 15.89
CA ILE A 28 -4.43 -0.24 15.52
C ILE A 28 -4.89 -1.21 14.42
N LEU A 29 -6.00 -1.93 14.64
CA LEU A 29 -6.61 -2.76 13.59
C LEU A 29 -7.62 -1.95 12.79
N ILE A 30 -7.41 -1.86 11.47
CA ILE A 30 -8.33 -1.27 10.52
C ILE A 30 -9.05 -2.42 9.80
N ALA A 31 -10.24 -2.78 10.29
CA ALA A 31 -11.09 -3.81 9.70
C ALA A 31 -12.16 -3.14 8.83
N PRO A 32 -12.22 -3.43 7.51
CA PRO A 32 -13.29 -2.91 6.67
C PRO A 32 -14.62 -3.63 6.95
N VAL A 33 -15.74 -2.93 6.80
CA VAL A 33 -17.08 -3.51 6.88
C VAL A 33 -17.70 -3.53 5.49
N ILE A 34 -18.17 -4.69 5.02
CA ILE A 34 -18.90 -4.77 3.76
C ILE A 34 -20.25 -4.09 3.92
N ILE A 35 -20.51 -3.08 3.09
CA ILE A 35 -21.80 -2.39 3.05
C ILE A 35 -22.69 -3.06 2.00
N ASP A 36 -22.16 -3.24 0.78
CA ASP A 36 -22.92 -3.71 -0.37
C ASP A 36 -22.01 -4.39 -1.41
N THR A 37 -22.54 -5.36 -2.14
CA THR A 37 -21.87 -5.99 -3.28
C THR A 37 -22.40 -5.38 -4.57
N VAL A 38 -21.59 -4.55 -5.23
CA VAL A 38 -22.00 -3.78 -6.40
C VAL A 38 -22.07 -4.65 -7.66
N GLU A 39 -21.11 -5.56 -7.81
CA GLU A 39 -20.98 -6.34 -9.03
C GLU A 39 -20.29 -7.68 -8.75
N VAL A 40 -20.77 -8.76 -9.38
CA VAL A 40 -20.09 -10.05 -9.41
C VAL A 40 -19.72 -10.35 -10.86
N LYS A 41 -18.42 -10.40 -11.13
CA LYS A 41 -17.83 -10.81 -12.41
C LYS A 41 -17.34 -12.24 -12.31
N GLN A 42 -17.00 -12.83 -13.45
CA GLN A 42 -16.47 -14.19 -13.50
C GLN A 42 -15.23 -14.40 -12.62
N THR A 43 -14.33 -13.41 -12.57
CA THR A 43 -13.04 -13.53 -11.86
C THR A 43 -12.89 -12.58 -10.69
N SER A 44 -13.87 -11.71 -10.44
CA SER A 44 -13.79 -10.73 -9.36
C SER A 44 -15.15 -10.30 -8.83
N THR A 45 -15.17 -9.81 -7.60
CA THR A 45 -16.31 -9.10 -7.02
C THR A 45 -15.94 -7.65 -6.79
N VAL A 46 -16.84 -6.73 -7.11
CA VAL A 46 -16.71 -5.32 -6.75
C VAL A 46 -17.65 -5.03 -5.59
N THR A 47 -17.09 -4.60 -4.48
CA THR A 47 -17.79 -4.41 -3.20
C THR A 47 -17.60 -2.97 -2.72
N ARG A 48 -18.67 -2.37 -2.22
CA ARG A 48 -18.60 -1.13 -1.44
C ARG A 48 -18.41 -1.47 0.01
N MET A 49 -17.37 -0.93 0.60
CA MET A 49 -16.97 -1.21 1.97
C MET A 49 -16.78 0.09 2.72
N LEU A 50 -17.14 0.08 4.00
CA LEU A 50 -16.74 1.09 4.95
C LEU A 50 -15.29 0.82 5.34
N TRP A 51 -14.40 1.76 5.05
CA TRP A 51 -13.01 1.75 5.48
C TRP A 51 -12.76 3.03 6.25
N LEU A 52 -12.53 2.89 7.56
CA LEU A 52 -12.63 4.00 8.50
C LEU A 52 -14.01 4.67 8.39
N ASN A 53 -14.09 5.99 8.15
CA ASN A 53 -15.37 6.70 7.99
C ASN A 53 -15.82 6.84 6.53
N ASP A 54 -15.16 6.17 5.59
CA ASP A 54 -15.42 6.36 4.17
C ASP A 54 -15.92 5.12 3.47
N THR A 55 -16.83 5.34 2.53
CA THR A 55 -17.20 4.30 1.59
C THR A 55 -16.18 4.27 0.46
N ILE A 56 -15.53 3.14 0.29
CA ILE A 56 -14.62 2.87 -0.82
C ILE A 56 -15.13 1.68 -1.64
N THR A 57 -14.69 1.63 -2.89
CA THR A 57 -14.94 0.52 -3.81
C THR A 57 -13.70 -0.36 -3.89
N ILE A 58 -13.87 -1.64 -3.59
CA ILE A 58 -12.83 -2.67 -3.64
C ILE A 58 -13.21 -3.71 -4.68
N GLY A 59 -12.29 -3.99 -5.61
CA GLY A 59 -12.33 -5.17 -6.44
C GLY A 59 -11.53 -6.28 -5.76
N THR A 60 -12.13 -7.46 -5.59
CA THR A 60 -11.49 -8.64 -5.00
C THR A 60 -11.48 -9.77 -6.01
N LEU A 61 -10.32 -10.38 -6.23
CA LEU A 61 -10.19 -11.59 -7.03
C LEU A 61 -10.93 -12.76 -6.37
N VAL A 62 -11.74 -13.47 -7.14
CA VAL A 62 -12.40 -14.71 -6.69
C VAL A 62 -11.52 -15.90 -7.03
N GLU A 63 -11.26 -16.77 -6.05
CA GLU A 63 -10.60 -18.05 -6.27
C GLU A 63 -11.58 -19.23 -6.04
N PRO A 64 -11.49 -20.31 -6.84
CA PRO A 64 -10.55 -20.52 -7.95
C PRO A 64 -10.90 -19.67 -9.19
N ILE A 65 -9.88 -19.29 -9.97
CA ILE A 65 -10.09 -18.54 -11.23
C ILE A 65 -10.65 -19.48 -12.29
N GLU A 66 -11.88 -19.21 -12.69
CA GLU A 66 -12.53 -19.83 -13.84
C GLU A 66 -12.25 -18.99 -15.10
N ILE A 67 -11.85 -19.67 -16.19
CA ILE A 67 -11.56 -19.03 -17.47
C ILE A 67 -12.68 -19.40 -18.44
N ASP A 68 -13.34 -18.40 -19.01
CA ASP A 68 -14.21 -18.62 -20.17
C ASP A 68 -13.35 -18.84 -21.42
N THR A 69 -13.22 -20.10 -21.82
CA THR A 69 -12.47 -20.46 -23.03
C THR A 69 -13.11 -19.90 -24.29
N ALA A 70 -14.42 -19.56 -24.28
CA ALA A 70 -15.07 -18.93 -25.42
C ALA A 70 -14.54 -17.51 -25.68
N GLU A 71 -14.22 -16.75 -24.63
CA GLU A 71 -13.61 -15.42 -24.76
C GLU A 71 -12.17 -15.52 -25.28
N LEU A 72 -11.39 -16.48 -24.77
CA LEU A 72 -10.04 -16.73 -25.27
C LEU A 72 -10.05 -17.14 -26.75
N LEU A 73 -11.00 -17.97 -27.18
CA LEU A 73 -11.18 -18.33 -28.60
C LEU A 73 -11.53 -17.10 -29.46
N LYS A 74 -12.38 -16.19 -28.96
CA LYS A 74 -12.70 -14.94 -29.67
C LYS A 74 -11.46 -14.07 -29.85
N MET A 75 -10.61 -13.96 -28.82
CA MET A 75 -9.36 -13.21 -28.90
C MET A 75 -8.40 -13.84 -29.93
N LYS A 76 -8.17 -15.16 -29.89
CA LYS A 76 -7.32 -15.86 -30.86
C LYS A 76 -7.78 -15.64 -32.30
N LYS A 77 -9.08 -15.76 -32.56
CA LYS A 77 -9.68 -15.44 -33.86
C LYS A 77 -9.44 -14.01 -34.30
N ALA A 78 -9.52 -13.03 -33.39
CA ALA A 78 -9.24 -11.62 -33.71
C ALA A 78 -7.78 -11.41 -34.16
N PHE A 79 -6.84 -12.24 -33.68
CA PHE A 79 -5.44 -12.25 -34.10
C PHE A 79 -5.13 -13.23 -35.24
N LYS A 80 -6.15 -13.83 -35.87
CA LYS A 80 -6.02 -14.84 -36.93
C LYS A 80 -5.20 -16.07 -36.48
N ASP A 81 -5.30 -16.42 -35.21
CA ASP A 81 -4.71 -17.62 -34.64
C ASP A 81 -5.79 -18.71 -34.51
N ASP A 82 -5.68 -19.75 -35.35
CA ASP A 82 -6.59 -20.90 -35.36
C ASP A 82 -6.07 -22.09 -34.52
N SER A 83 -4.95 -21.92 -33.80
CA SER A 83 -4.42 -22.98 -32.94
C SER A 83 -5.37 -23.28 -31.77
N PRO A 84 -5.47 -24.56 -31.34
CA PRO A 84 -6.28 -24.91 -30.18
C PRO A 84 -5.76 -24.20 -28.92
N ILE A 85 -6.66 -23.92 -27.97
CA ILE A 85 -6.25 -23.46 -26.64
C ILE A 85 -5.51 -24.60 -25.95
N ASN A 86 -4.34 -24.30 -25.39
CA ASN A 86 -3.57 -25.23 -24.59
C ASN A 86 -3.50 -24.82 -23.12
N ASP A 87 -3.11 -25.77 -22.26
CA ASP A 87 -3.05 -25.56 -20.80
C ASP A 87 -2.07 -24.47 -20.39
N LYS A 88 -1.00 -24.25 -21.16
CA LYS A 88 -0.01 -23.20 -20.89
C LYS A 88 -0.63 -21.82 -21.08
N GLU A 89 -1.41 -21.60 -22.14
CA GLU A 89 -2.13 -20.35 -22.37
C GLU A 89 -3.14 -20.06 -21.24
N ILE A 90 -3.87 -21.09 -20.79
CA ILE A 90 -4.80 -20.97 -19.66
C ILE A 90 -4.03 -20.60 -18.38
N ALA A 91 -2.90 -21.26 -18.11
CA ALA A 91 -2.08 -20.98 -16.94
C ALA A 91 -1.49 -19.56 -16.97
N GLU A 92 -1.00 -19.10 -18.13
CA GLU A 92 -0.49 -17.74 -18.31
C GLU A 92 -1.59 -16.69 -18.14
N LEU A 93 -2.79 -16.93 -18.67
CA LEU A 93 -3.94 -16.05 -18.48
C LEU A 93 -4.34 -15.96 -17.00
N LYS A 94 -4.43 -17.10 -16.30
CA LYS A 94 -4.68 -17.12 -14.85
C LYS A 94 -3.61 -16.35 -14.09
N ALA A 95 -2.33 -16.51 -14.43
CA ALA A 95 -1.24 -15.77 -13.80
C ALA A 95 -1.34 -14.26 -14.05
N ASN A 96 -1.74 -13.84 -15.25
CA ASN A 96 -1.96 -12.43 -15.58
C ASN A 96 -3.16 -11.84 -14.84
N ILE A 97 -4.26 -12.59 -14.72
CA ILE A 97 -5.44 -12.18 -13.93
C ILE A 97 -5.06 -12.02 -12.46
N LYS A 98 -4.36 -13.01 -11.86
CA LYS A 98 -3.85 -12.90 -10.49
C LYS A 98 -2.96 -11.68 -10.31
N THR A 99 -2.04 -11.45 -11.24
CA THR A 99 -1.13 -10.32 -11.17
C THR A 99 -1.88 -8.99 -11.34
N GLY A 100 -2.90 -8.92 -12.20
CA GLY A 100 -3.68 -7.72 -12.46
C GLY A 100 -4.76 -7.41 -11.42
N ALA A 101 -5.07 -8.33 -10.50
CA ALA A 101 -6.07 -8.13 -9.46
C ALA A 101 -5.74 -6.94 -8.55
N GLN A 102 -4.45 -6.72 -8.29
CA GLN A 102 -3.95 -5.58 -7.54
C GLN A 102 -3.49 -4.48 -8.49
N ASN A 103 -3.81 -3.23 -8.21
CA ASN A 103 -3.34 -2.09 -9.00
C ASN A 103 -2.31 -1.27 -8.23
N CYS A 104 -1.85 -0.16 -8.82
CA CYS A 104 -0.81 0.67 -8.22
C CYS A 104 -1.20 1.23 -6.85
N TYR A 105 -2.46 1.67 -6.70
CA TYR A 105 -2.94 2.25 -5.45
C TYR A 105 -2.97 1.22 -4.32
N SER A 106 -3.62 0.06 -4.55
CA SER A 106 -3.73 -0.97 -3.52
C SER A 106 -2.38 -1.61 -3.19
N TYR A 107 -1.48 -1.76 -4.17
CA TYR A 107 -0.12 -2.21 -3.92
C TYR A 107 0.68 -1.22 -3.06
N ALA A 108 0.63 0.07 -3.38
CA ALA A 108 1.35 1.08 -2.62
C ALA A 108 0.83 1.16 -1.17
N LEU A 109 -0.49 1.07 -0.97
CA LEU A 109 -1.11 1.04 0.35
C LEU A 109 -0.75 -0.24 1.13
N GLU A 110 -0.81 -1.42 0.49
CA GLU A 110 -0.36 -2.69 1.10
C GLU A 110 1.08 -2.56 1.62
N LYS A 111 1.99 -2.06 0.77
CA LYS A 111 3.40 -1.86 1.14
C LYS A 111 3.59 -0.83 2.24
N TYR A 112 2.85 0.27 2.20
CA TYR A 112 2.90 1.30 3.24
C TYR A 112 2.50 0.74 4.60
N PHE A 113 1.34 0.09 4.69
CA PHE A 113 0.85 -0.48 5.95
C PHE A 113 1.72 -1.65 6.44
N ALA A 114 2.30 -2.45 5.55
CA ALA A 114 3.23 -3.51 5.95
C ALA A 114 4.51 -2.99 6.64
N HIS A 115 4.91 -1.75 6.37
CA HIS A 115 6.08 -1.12 7.00
C HIS A 115 5.71 -0.16 8.14
N HIS A 116 4.42 0.06 8.39
CA HIS A 116 3.95 1.02 9.38
C HIS A 116 3.24 0.28 10.53
N SER A 117 4.05 -0.27 11.44
CA SER A 117 3.62 -1.19 12.50
C SER A 117 2.58 -0.63 13.47
N SER A 118 2.36 0.68 13.49
CA SER A 118 1.27 1.31 14.25
C SER A 118 -0.11 0.91 13.73
N PHE A 119 -0.22 0.47 12.48
CA PHE A 119 -1.48 0.14 11.81
C PHE A 119 -1.41 -1.27 11.21
N ASN A 120 -2.42 -2.07 11.48
CA ASN A 120 -2.65 -3.36 10.88
C ASN A 120 -3.93 -3.29 10.05
N GLN A 121 -3.92 -3.86 8.84
CA GLN A 121 -5.06 -3.84 7.93
C GLN A 121 -5.08 -5.13 7.11
N THR A 122 -6.27 -5.58 6.72
CA THR A 122 -6.45 -6.82 5.95
C THR A 122 -7.01 -6.58 4.55
N LEU A 123 -7.31 -5.33 4.21
CA LEU A 123 -8.00 -4.96 2.99
C LEU A 123 -7.09 -4.98 1.77
N PHE A 124 -5.98 -4.25 1.82
CA PHE A 124 -5.03 -4.12 0.73
C PHE A 124 -4.11 -5.33 0.72
N SER A 125 -4.25 -6.14 -0.33
CA SER A 125 -3.49 -7.36 -0.58
C SER A 125 -3.31 -7.60 -2.08
N GLN A 126 -2.56 -8.64 -2.44
CA GLN A 126 -2.31 -9.05 -3.83
C GLN A 126 -3.58 -9.44 -4.60
N THR A 127 -4.69 -9.73 -3.92
CA THR A 127 -5.96 -10.10 -4.55
C THR A 127 -6.93 -8.94 -4.66
N THR A 128 -6.52 -7.73 -4.26
CA THR A 128 -7.44 -6.57 -4.17
C THR A 128 -6.95 -5.36 -4.95
N GLY A 129 -7.87 -4.69 -5.63
CA GLY A 129 -7.66 -3.42 -6.35
C GLY A 129 -8.67 -2.37 -5.90
N ILE A 130 -8.27 -1.10 -5.89
CA ILE A 130 -9.20 0.02 -5.60
C ILE A 130 -9.32 0.97 -6.77
N ASP A 131 -10.49 1.53 -7.00
CA ASP A 131 -10.63 2.55 -8.03
C ASP A 131 -9.92 3.86 -7.64
N ARG A 132 -9.70 4.73 -8.63
CA ARG A 132 -9.06 6.03 -8.41
C ARG A 132 -9.86 6.90 -7.41
N PRO A 133 -11.20 7.06 -7.52
CA PRO A 133 -11.96 7.85 -6.55
C PRO A 133 -11.76 7.39 -5.10
N SER A 134 -11.74 6.08 -4.85
CA SER A 134 -11.47 5.54 -3.51
C SER A 134 -10.06 5.84 -3.05
N ALA A 135 -9.06 5.70 -3.93
CA ALA A 135 -7.68 6.05 -3.60
C ALA A 135 -7.53 7.55 -3.26
N GLU A 136 -8.17 8.45 -4.03
CA GLU A 136 -8.15 9.89 -3.77
C GLU A 136 -8.89 10.26 -2.47
N ALA A 137 -10.01 9.58 -2.16
CA ALA A 137 -10.70 9.74 -0.88
C ALA A 137 -9.82 9.32 0.30
N ILE A 138 -9.12 8.18 0.18
CA ILE A 138 -8.17 7.71 1.20
C ILE A 138 -7.05 8.75 1.40
N LEU A 139 -6.42 9.18 0.31
CA LEU A 139 -5.30 10.12 0.37
C LEU A 139 -5.70 11.48 0.93
N SER A 140 -6.86 12.02 0.56
CA SER A 140 -7.30 13.35 0.99
C SER A 140 -7.77 13.39 2.46
N LYS A 141 -8.30 12.29 2.98
CA LYS A 141 -8.90 12.24 4.32
C LYS A 141 -7.98 11.67 5.39
N TYR A 142 -7.17 10.67 5.06
CA TYR A 142 -6.36 9.95 6.05
C TYR A 142 -4.85 10.12 5.86
N PHE A 143 -4.44 10.78 4.78
CA PHE A 143 -3.05 11.14 4.56
C PHE A 143 -2.90 12.65 4.48
N SER A 144 -1.72 13.12 4.87
CA SER A 144 -1.32 14.52 4.74
C SER A 144 -0.22 14.61 3.70
N SER A 145 -0.34 15.60 2.81
CA SER A 145 0.75 15.95 1.90
C SER A 145 1.86 16.62 2.71
N ILE A 146 3.06 16.03 2.70
CA ILE A 146 4.20 16.51 3.48
C ILE A 146 5.22 17.27 2.63
N ASP A 147 5.21 17.05 1.31
CA ASP A 147 6.04 17.76 0.34
C ASP A 147 5.43 17.59 -1.06
N SER A 148 5.76 18.51 -1.96
CA SER A 148 5.43 18.39 -3.38
C SER A 148 6.42 19.14 -4.25
N PHE A 149 6.67 18.64 -5.46
CA PHE A 149 7.58 19.28 -6.41
C PHE A 149 7.23 18.96 -7.86
N SER A 150 7.59 19.87 -8.76
CA SER A 150 7.40 19.68 -10.20
C SER A 150 8.40 18.69 -10.79
N THR A 151 7.97 17.92 -11.78
CA THR A 151 8.84 17.00 -12.54
C THR A 151 9.73 17.70 -13.56
N ASP A 152 9.47 18.96 -13.90
CA ASP A 152 10.27 19.72 -14.87
C ASP A 152 11.63 20.13 -14.31
N SER A 153 11.74 20.20 -12.98
CA SER A 153 12.96 20.56 -12.28
C SER A 153 13.87 19.35 -12.08
N LYS A 154 14.98 19.31 -12.84
CA LYS A 154 16.01 18.26 -12.69
C LYS A 154 16.64 18.21 -11.29
N GLN A 155 16.63 19.33 -10.55
CA GLN A 155 17.15 19.39 -9.18
C GLN A 155 16.17 18.71 -8.21
N ASP A 156 14.87 18.94 -8.39
CA ASP A 156 13.84 18.32 -7.55
C ASP A 156 13.82 16.80 -7.69
N LEU A 157 14.04 16.28 -8.89
CA LEU A 157 14.16 14.83 -9.13
C LEU A 157 15.40 14.17 -8.49
N LYS A 158 16.32 14.95 -7.93
CA LYS A 158 17.50 14.48 -7.18
C LYS A 158 17.36 14.65 -5.67
N LYS A 159 16.27 15.28 -5.20
CA LYS A 159 16.03 15.45 -3.77
C LYS A 159 15.96 14.09 -3.09
N GLN A 160 16.53 14.02 -1.89
CA GLN A 160 16.32 12.87 -1.02
C GLN A 160 14.87 12.92 -0.53
N LEU A 161 14.15 11.81 -0.70
CA LEU A 161 12.79 11.71 -0.19
C LEU A 161 12.82 11.20 1.26
N PRO A 162 11.91 11.65 2.11
CA PRO A 162 11.72 11.06 3.43
C PRO A 162 11.32 9.58 3.32
N ASN A 163 11.80 8.76 4.26
CA ASN A 163 11.41 7.34 4.35
C ASN A 163 9.94 7.16 4.74
N ASN A 164 9.41 5.98 4.43
CA ASN A 164 8.05 5.53 4.73
C ASN A 164 6.97 6.53 4.25
N VAL A 165 6.94 6.78 2.94
CA VAL A 165 5.95 7.68 2.32
C VAL A 165 5.31 7.06 1.10
N LEU A 166 4.08 7.47 0.81
CA LEU A 166 3.49 7.27 -0.50
C LEU A 166 3.94 8.40 -1.42
N VAL A 167 4.23 8.08 -2.68
CA VAL A 167 4.63 9.03 -3.70
C VAL A 167 3.58 8.98 -4.82
N GLY A 168 2.78 10.04 -4.90
CA GLY A 168 1.76 10.21 -5.94
C GLY A 168 2.31 10.95 -7.16
N PHE A 169 2.02 10.40 -8.33
CA PHE A 169 2.36 10.97 -9.64
C PHE A 169 1.13 11.68 -10.19
N VAL A 170 1.15 13.00 -10.09
CA VAL A 170 0.00 13.86 -10.36
C VAL A 170 0.08 14.44 -11.76
N ASN A 171 -1.02 14.31 -12.52
CA ASN A 171 -1.13 14.86 -13.87
C ASN A 171 -1.64 16.32 -13.86
N LYS A 172 -1.82 16.90 -15.05
CA LYS A 172 -2.34 18.27 -15.23
C LYS A 172 -3.77 18.51 -14.72
N GLU A 173 -4.54 17.43 -14.54
CA GLU A 173 -5.91 17.47 -14.02
C GLU A 173 -5.94 17.35 -12.49
N ASN A 174 -4.77 17.39 -11.85
CA ASN A 174 -4.58 17.21 -10.42
C ASN A 174 -5.02 15.82 -9.92
N TRP A 175 -5.02 14.81 -10.79
CA TRP A 175 -5.30 13.43 -10.42
C TRP A 175 -4.00 12.67 -10.14
N THR A 176 -4.01 11.89 -9.07
CA THR A 176 -2.94 10.92 -8.83
C THR A 176 -3.13 9.78 -9.81
N THR A 177 -2.33 9.75 -10.88
CA THR A 177 -2.43 8.73 -11.95
C THR A 177 -1.68 7.45 -11.62
N HIS A 178 -0.71 7.55 -10.72
CA HIS A 178 0.07 6.42 -10.22
C HIS A 178 0.50 6.67 -8.78
N LEU A 179 0.55 5.61 -7.98
CA LEU A 179 0.96 5.66 -6.59
C LEU A 179 2.02 4.59 -6.34
N VAL A 180 3.07 4.95 -5.62
CA VAL A 180 4.14 4.04 -5.21
C VAL A 180 4.45 4.22 -3.74
N TYR A 181 4.97 3.18 -3.12
CA TYR A 181 5.53 3.28 -1.78
C TYR A 181 7.04 3.53 -1.86
N TYR A 182 7.56 4.46 -1.08
CA TYR A 182 8.99 4.74 -0.99
C TYR A 182 9.51 4.48 0.42
N ASN A 183 10.59 3.70 0.51
CA ASN A 183 11.34 3.51 1.74
C ASN A 183 12.81 3.21 1.46
N GLU A 184 13.70 3.84 2.22
CA GLU A 184 15.15 3.56 2.23
C GLU A 184 15.81 3.54 0.83
N GLY A 185 15.42 4.50 -0.02
CA GLY A 185 15.97 4.60 -1.38
C GLY A 185 15.35 3.65 -2.41
N VAL A 186 14.35 2.86 -2.02
CA VAL A 186 13.63 1.93 -2.91
C VAL A 186 12.20 2.43 -3.12
N PHE A 187 11.80 2.48 -4.38
CA PHE A 187 10.42 2.71 -4.79
C PHE A 187 9.79 1.39 -5.19
N TYR A 188 8.72 1.03 -4.50
CA TYR A 188 7.92 -0.16 -4.76
C TYR A 188 6.73 0.24 -5.62
N SER A 189 6.70 -0.24 -6.87
CA SER A 189 5.66 0.11 -7.84
C SER A 189 5.04 -1.12 -8.47
N LYS A 190 3.79 -0.97 -8.91
CA LYS A 190 3.06 -1.98 -9.68
C LYS A 190 2.25 -1.33 -10.78
N ASN A 191 2.25 -1.89 -11.99
CA ASN A 191 1.47 -1.37 -13.10
C ASN A 191 0.57 -2.48 -13.69
N GLY A 192 -0.72 -2.42 -13.43
CA GLY A 192 -1.71 -3.36 -13.97
C GLY A 192 -1.29 -4.83 -13.87
N VAL A 193 -1.35 -5.53 -15.01
CA VAL A 193 -0.99 -6.95 -15.15
C VAL A 193 0.50 -7.25 -15.03
N PHE A 194 1.37 -6.23 -14.96
CA PHE A 194 2.80 -6.45 -14.76
C PHE A 194 3.10 -6.78 -13.30
N LYS A 195 4.10 -7.64 -13.10
CA LYS A 195 4.61 -7.95 -11.76
C LYS A 195 5.13 -6.67 -11.09
N PRO A 196 5.06 -6.58 -9.75
CA PRO A 196 5.66 -5.46 -9.04
C PRO A 196 7.14 -5.31 -9.39
N ILE A 197 7.58 -4.06 -9.48
CA ILE A 197 8.95 -3.68 -9.80
C ILE A 197 9.48 -2.74 -8.71
N GLU A 198 10.78 -2.87 -8.47
CA GLU A 198 11.53 -1.98 -7.59
C GLU A 198 12.47 -1.12 -8.42
N PHE A 199 12.58 0.16 -8.06
CA PHE A 199 13.57 1.04 -8.67
C PHE A 199 14.22 1.93 -7.62
N LYS A 200 15.43 2.39 -7.92
CA LYS A 200 16.25 3.24 -7.03
C LYS A 200 16.42 4.68 -7.54
N SER A 201 15.77 5.01 -8.66
CA SER A 201 15.90 6.31 -9.31
C SER A 201 14.56 6.80 -9.84
N LEU A 202 14.02 7.84 -9.19
CA LEU A 202 12.78 8.50 -9.60
C LEU A 202 12.86 9.04 -11.03
N LYS A 203 14.01 9.63 -11.39
CA LYS A 203 14.25 10.16 -12.74
C LYS A 203 14.12 9.09 -13.82
N LYS A 204 14.70 7.90 -13.60
CA LYS A 204 14.62 6.79 -14.57
C LYS A 204 13.18 6.34 -14.75
N PHE A 205 12.48 6.18 -13.62
CA PHE A 205 11.10 5.74 -13.60
C PHE A 205 10.13 6.70 -14.30
N LEU A 206 10.24 8.02 -14.05
CA LEU A 206 9.41 9.03 -14.69
C LEU A 206 9.54 9.01 -16.21
N LYS A 207 10.77 8.93 -16.73
CA LYS A 207 11.04 8.97 -18.17
C LYS A 207 10.50 7.73 -18.90
N GLU A 208 10.57 6.57 -18.25
CA GLU A 208 10.21 5.29 -18.88
C GLU A 208 8.71 5.00 -18.83
N SER A 209 7.99 5.51 -17.81
CA SER A 209 6.64 5.02 -17.52
C SER A 209 5.58 6.09 -17.28
N TYR A 210 5.94 7.35 -16.99
CA TYR A 210 4.95 8.37 -16.57
C TYR A 210 5.26 9.77 -17.12
N ILE A 211 5.45 9.87 -18.44
CA ILE A 211 5.82 11.11 -19.14
C ILE A 211 4.82 12.26 -18.99
N TYR A 212 3.59 11.98 -18.57
CA TYR A 212 2.52 12.98 -18.37
C TYR A 212 2.39 13.46 -16.91
N THR A 213 3.25 12.97 -16.01
CA THR A 213 3.33 13.48 -14.63
C THR A 213 3.85 14.90 -14.68
N GLN A 214 3.17 15.81 -13.97
CA GLN A 214 3.61 17.21 -13.82
C GLN A 214 4.14 17.50 -12.42
N GLN A 215 3.62 16.77 -11.43
CA GLN A 215 3.96 16.98 -10.04
C GLN A 215 4.11 15.63 -9.33
N ILE A 216 5.07 15.59 -8.42
CA ILE A 216 5.20 14.54 -7.42
C ILE A 216 4.69 15.09 -6.10
N VAL A 217 3.82 14.33 -5.45
CA VAL A 217 3.29 14.66 -4.11
C VAL A 217 3.66 13.53 -3.16
N LEU A 218 4.23 13.88 -2.01
CA LEU A 218 4.59 12.93 -0.97
C LEU A 218 3.51 12.94 0.11
N TYR A 219 3.03 11.76 0.48
CA TYR A 219 2.01 11.59 1.49
C TYR A 219 2.49 10.72 2.65
N ARG A 220 2.08 11.10 3.86
CA ARG A 220 2.22 10.29 5.06
C ARG A 220 0.87 10.19 5.74
N ILE A 221 0.60 9.05 6.39
CA ILE A 221 -0.65 8.88 7.13
C ILE A 221 -0.76 9.94 8.23
N ASP A 222 -1.96 10.48 8.38
CA ASP A 222 -2.30 11.41 9.44
C ASP A 222 -2.83 10.59 10.61
N GLU A 223 -1.93 10.26 11.56
CA GLU A 223 -2.26 9.33 12.64
C GLU A 223 -3.41 9.83 13.52
N ASP A 224 -3.55 11.14 13.71
CA ASP A 224 -4.58 11.73 14.55
C ASP A 224 -5.95 11.52 13.90
N LYS A 225 -6.08 11.76 12.59
CA LYS A 225 -7.32 11.51 11.84
C LYS A 225 -7.74 10.03 11.86
N VAL A 226 -6.77 9.11 11.86
CA VAL A 226 -7.06 7.67 11.92
C VAL A 226 -7.42 7.22 13.34
N LYS A 227 -6.73 7.74 14.37
CA LYS A 227 -6.98 7.42 15.78
C LYS A 227 -8.31 7.96 16.29
N ASP A 228 -8.67 9.18 15.91
CA ASP A 228 -9.95 9.81 16.26
C ASP A 228 -11.16 8.97 15.84
N TYR A 229 -11.02 8.14 14.79
CA TYR A 229 -12.06 7.21 14.37
C TYR A 229 -12.20 6.02 15.31
N ILE A 230 -11.09 5.34 15.61
CA ILE A 230 -11.14 4.10 16.41
C ILE A 230 -11.65 4.36 17.81
N GLN A 231 -11.43 5.56 18.35
CA GLN A 231 -11.97 5.94 19.65
C GLN A 231 -13.48 6.19 19.63
N LYS A 232 -14.07 6.54 18.48
CA LYS A 232 -15.52 6.81 18.35
C LYS A 232 -16.36 5.55 18.20
N ASP A 233 -15.81 4.48 17.63
CA ASP A 233 -16.54 3.21 17.41
C ASP A 233 -16.42 2.21 18.58
N ASN A 234 -15.73 2.58 19.66
CA ASN A 234 -15.63 1.79 20.90
C ASN A 234 -16.64 2.20 22.00
N PHE A 235 -17.71 2.92 21.64
CA PHE A 235 -18.81 3.31 22.55
C PHE A 235 -20.18 2.99 21.95
#